data_AF-A0AB38D0U5-F1
#
_entry.id   AF-A0AB38D0U5-F1
#
_cell.length_a   1.000
_cell.length_b   1.000
_cell.length_c   1.000
_cell.angle_alpha   90.00
_cell.angle_beta   90.00
_cell.angle_gamma   90.00
#
_symmetry.space_group_name_H-M   'P 1'
#
loop_
_entity.id
_entity.type
_entity.pdbx_description
1 polymer ?
#
loop_
_entity_poly.entity_id
_entity_poly.type
_entity_poly.pdbx_seq_one_letter_code
_entity_poly.pdbx_strand_id
1 'polypeptide(L)'
;MIRRGSLSGKVYRAVHSRDAHGDPIDADGNVTRLEGNDGSIGTVYGLIMGGQAPYSQIDRQESSNTTGQIGIPNKNTIKVQFGDRLVINGVKYKVTSKGMWDYPQLMSGTPPEFHWVTVDATIN
;
A
#
# COMPACT_ATOMS: atom_id res chain seq x y z
N MET A 1 -0.70 24.95 -15.63
CA MET A 1 -0.72 23.49 -15.88
C MET A 1 -1.34 22.83 -14.67
N ILE A 2 -2.59 22.42 -14.77
CA ILE A 2 -3.44 22.06 -13.62
C ILE A 2 -3.07 20.64 -13.14
N ARG A 3 -2.39 20.53 -12.00
CA ARG A 3 -2.16 19.25 -11.30
C ARG A 3 -3.50 18.77 -10.72
N ARG A 4 -4.28 18.01 -11.49
CA ARG A 4 -5.46 17.30 -10.97
C ARG A 4 -5.02 16.31 -9.89
N GLY A 5 -5.27 16.64 -8.62
CA GLY A 5 -5.65 15.71 -7.54
C GLY A 5 -4.94 14.36 -7.44
N SER A 6 -3.63 14.26 -7.69
CA SER A 6 -2.92 13.00 -7.60
C SER A 6 -2.78 12.58 -6.13
N LEU A 7 -3.49 11.54 -5.71
CA LEU A 7 -3.35 10.95 -4.38
C LEU A 7 -1.90 10.53 -4.14
N SER A 8 -1.44 10.68 -2.90
CA SER A 8 -0.10 10.28 -2.46
C SER A 8 -0.19 9.52 -1.14
N GLY A 9 0.74 8.59 -0.94
CA GLY A 9 0.80 7.78 0.26
C GLY A 9 2.22 7.64 0.80
N LYS A 10 2.39 7.75 2.12
CA LYS A 10 3.65 7.36 2.77
C LYS A 10 3.72 5.85 2.84
N VAL A 11 4.87 5.29 2.46
CA VAL A 11 5.12 3.85 2.49
C VAL A 11 6.01 3.52 3.68
N TYR A 12 5.62 2.48 4.42
CA TYR A 12 6.37 1.93 5.52
C TYR A 12 6.66 0.46 5.26
N ARG A 13 7.90 0.05 5.54
CA ARG A 13 8.41 -1.29 5.29
C ARG A 13 9.27 -1.74 6.47
N ALA A 14 9.12 -3.01 6.84
CA ALA A 14 9.99 -3.64 7.82
C ALA A 14 11.43 -3.58 7.31
N VAL A 15 12.32 -2.93 8.05
CA VAL A 15 13.71 -2.69 7.62
C VAL A 15 14.54 -3.96 7.72
N HIS A 16 14.26 -4.81 8.71
CA HIS A 16 15.06 -5.99 8.99
C HIS A 16 14.36 -7.31 8.61
N SER A 17 13.30 -7.69 9.33
CA SER A 17 12.59 -8.95 9.07
C SER A 17 11.16 -8.91 9.63
N ARG A 18 10.49 -10.07 9.61
CA ARG A 18 9.25 -10.33 10.35
C ARG A 18 9.42 -11.51 11.28
N ASP A 19 8.67 -11.52 12.39
CA ASP A 19 8.63 -12.65 13.30
C ASP A 19 7.74 -13.81 12.79
N ALA A 20 7.57 -14.85 13.61
CA ALA A 20 6.72 -16.01 13.31
C ALA A 20 5.23 -15.67 13.16
N HIS A 21 4.79 -14.52 13.66
CA HIS A 21 3.43 -14.01 13.56
C HIS A 21 3.24 -13.05 12.38
N GLY A 22 4.32 -12.76 11.65
CA GLY A 22 4.32 -11.84 10.52
C GLY A 22 4.44 -10.37 10.93
N ASP A 23 4.79 -10.10 12.18
CA ASP A 23 4.98 -8.75 12.70
C ASP A 23 6.36 -8.20 12.31
N PRO A 24 6.46 -6.93 11.86
CA PRO A 24 7.73 -6.29 11.53
C PRO A 24 8.68 -6.26 12.73
N ILE A 25 9.94 -6.68 12.57
CA ILE A 25 10.95 -6.59 13.63
C ILE A 25 12.13 -5.68 13.25
N ASP A 26 12.76 -5.07 14.26
CA ASP A 26 14.00 -4.29 14.12
C ASP A 26 15.24 -5.20 14.03
N ALA A 27 16.43 -4.59 13.99
CA ALA A 27 17.71 -5.28 13.96
C ALA A 27 18.00 -6.09 15.25
N ASP A 28 17.32 -5.76 16.35
CA ASP A 28 17.46 -6.40 17.65
C ASP A 28 16.39 -7.48 17.89
N GLY A 29 15.49 -7.70 16.91
CA GLY A 29 14.42 -8.69 16.98
C GLY A 29 13.16 -8.24 17.72
N ASN A 30 13.06 -6.96 18.10
CA ASN A 30 11.86 -6.43 18.74
C ASN A 30 10.78 -6.12 17.72
N VAL A 31 9.52 -6.35 18.09
CA VAL A 31 8.37 -5.98 17.25
C VAL A 31 8.31 -4.46 17.12
N THR A 32 8.41 -3.99 15.88
CA THR A 32 8.27 -2.59 15.50
C THR A 32 6.88 -2.35 14.95
N ARG A 33 6.30 -1.20 15.32
CA ARG A 33 5.12 -0.71 14.61
C ARG A 33 5.59 0.08 13.40
N LEU A 34 5.14 -0.33 12.22
CA LEU A 34 5.31 0.43 10.97
C LEU A 34 4.40 1.66 11.00
N GLU A 35 4.71 2.62 11.87
CA GLU A 35 4.06 3.91 12.01
C GLU A 35 5.07 4.97 12.50
N GLY A 36 4.88 6.25 12.14
CA GLY A 36 5.75 7.34 12.60
C GLY A 36 6.99 7.56 11.73
N ASN A 37 8.19 7.63 12.33
CA ASN A 37 9.47 7.75 11.61
C ASN A 37 10.13 6.40 11.37
N ASP A 38 9.72 5.34 12.07
CA ASP A 38 10.32 4.02 11.98
C ASP A 38 9.76 3.26 10.78
N GLY A 39 10.67 2.72 9.95
CA GLY A 39 10.32 1.96 8.74
C GLY A 39 9.76 2.79 7.59
N SER A 40 9.73 4.12 7.67
CA SER A 40 9.30 4.96 6.53
C SER A 40 10.35 4.92 5.42
N ILE A 41 9.97 4.47 4.22
CA ILE A 41 10.87 4.39 3.07
C ILE A 41 10.61 5.49 2.02
N GLY A 42 9.60 6.34 2.25
CA GLY A 42 9.30 7.52 1.44
C GLY A 42 7.83 7.65 1.05
N THR A 43 7.55 8.45 0.02
CA THR A 43 6.20 8.76 -0.47
C THR A 43 6.05 8.34 -1.93
N VAL A 44 4.95 7.65 -2.23
CA VAL A 44 4.52 7.35 -3.61
C VAL A 44 3.45 8.34 -4.04
N TYR A 45 3.51 8.78 -5.31
CA TYR A 45 2.61 9.78 -5.87
C TYR A 45 1.82 9.22 -7.05
N GLY A 46 0.64 9.81 -7.31
CA GLY A 46 -0.20 9.44 -8.44
C GLY A 46 -0.99 8.16 -8.21
N LEU A 47 -1.34 7.88 -6.95
CA LEU A 47 -2.09 6.69 -6.59
C LEU A 47 -3.50 6.71 -7.19
N ILE A 48 -3.96 5.54 -7.63
CA ILE A 48 -5.34 5.30 -8.07
C ILE A 48 -5.97 4.31 -7.10
N MET A 49 -7.12 4.67 -6.52
CA MET A 49 -7.88 3.76 -5.67
C MET A 49 -8.81 2.95 -6.57
N GLY A 50 -8.48 1.68 -6.79
CA GLY A 50 -9.32 0.72 -7.51
C GLY A 50 -10.45 0.24 -6.62
N GLY A 51 -11.66 0.72 -6.92
CA GLY A 51 -12.90 0.21 -6.34
C GLY A 51 -12.88 0.07 -4.81
N GLN A 52 -12.29 1.03 -4.09
CA GLN A 52 -12.56 1.15 -2.66
C GLN A 52 -13.83 1.98 -2.50
N ALA A 53 -14.80 1.48 -1.74
CA ALA A 53 -15.94 2.30 -1.31
C ALA A 53 -15.37 3.59 -0.69
N PRO A 54 -15.68 4.78 -1.23
CA PRO A 54 -15.06 6.04 -0.80
C PRO A 54 -15.51 6.49 0.61
N TYR A 55 -16.19 5.63 1.35
CA TYR A 55 -16.71 5.86 2.69
C TYR A 55 -16.86 4.51 3.40
N SER A 56 -16.58 4.49 4.71
CA SER A 56 -16.97 3.38 5.58
C SER A 56 -18.48 3.24 5.51
N GLN A 57 -18.98 2.18 4.87
CA GLN A 57 -20.38 1.80 5.05
C GLN A 57 -20.48 1.13 6.42
N ILE A 58 -21.28 1.73 7.30
CA ILE A 58 -21.68 1.11 8.56
C ILE A 58 -22.66 0.00 8.18
N ASP A 59 -22.15 -1.15 7.77
CA ASP A 59 -22.92 -2.39 7.85
C ASP A 59 -22.78 -2.94 9.27
N ARG A 60 -23.87 -3.52 9.78
CA ARG A 60 -24.01 -4.02 11.16
C ARG A 60 -23.12 -5.24 11.45
N GLN A 61 -21.81 -5.09 11.37
CA GLN A 61 -20.81 -6.03 11.87
C GLN A 61 -19.62 -5.21 12.38
N GLU A 62 -18.99 -5.62 13.48
CA GLU A 62 -17.86 -4.93 14.14
C GLU A 62 -16.55 -4.92 13.31
N SER A 63 -16.63 -4.82 11.99
CA SER A 63 -15.46 -4.74 11.12
C SER A 63 -15.72 -3.84 9.93
N SER A 64 -14.88 -2.83 9.74
CA SER A 64 -14.84 -2.04 8.52
C SER A 64 -14.07 -2.84 7.47
N ASN A 65 -14.77 -3.55 6.59
CA ASN A 65 -14.12 -4.21 5.45
C ASN A 65 -14.10 -3.25 4.26
N THR A 66 -12.92 -2.73 3.94
CA THR A 66 -12.66 -1.92 2.74
C THR A 66 -11.57 -2.57 1.90
N THR A 67 -11.69 -3.87 1.65
CA THR A 67 -10.84 -4.59 0.70
C THR A 67 -10.88 -3.85 -0.65
N GLY A 68 -9.72 -3.46 -1.16
CA GLY A 68 -9.65 -2.84 -2.48
C GLY A 68 -8.24 -2.88 -3.06
N GLN A 69 -8.10 -2.44 -4.31
CA GLN A 69 -6.80 -2.40 -4.96
C GLN A 69 -6.29 -0.96 -5.03
N ILE A 70 -4.98 -0.78 -4.86
CA ILE A 70 -4.33 0.51 -5.09
C ILE A 70 -3.39 0.36 -6.27
N GLY A 71 -3.65 1.14 -7.30
CA GLY A 71 -2.79 1.31 -8.47
C GLY A 71 -1.69 2.31 -8.16
N ILE A 72 -0.45 1.88 -8.33
CA ILE A 72 0.75 2.66 -8.03
C ILE A 72 1.53 2.84 -9.34
N PRO A 73 1.80 4.09 -9.76
CA PRO A 73 2.52 4.33 -11.00
C PRO A 73 3.91 3.70 -10.96
N ASN A 74 4.26 3.01 -12.04
CA ASN A 74 5.56 2.36 -12.20
C ASN A 74 6.73 3.35 -12.32
N LYS A 75 6.45 4.63 -12.59
CA LYS A 75 7.42 5.72 -12.52
C LYS A 75 7.92 6.04 -11.10
N ASN A 76 7.23 5.56 -10.04
CA ASN A 76 7.75 5.71 -8.68
C ASN A 76 8.94 4.78 -8.46
N THR A 77 10.00 5.30 -7.83
CA THR A 77 11.19 4.51 -7.44
C THR A 77 10.83 3.46 -6.39
N ILE A 78 9.89 3.77 -5.50
CA ILE A 78 9.39 2.83 -4.50
C ILE A 78 8.38 1.89 -5.16
N LYS A 79 8.73 0.60 -5.20
CA LYS A 79 7.80 -0.48 -5.56
C LYS A 79 7.18 -1.03 -4.29
N VAL A 80 5.86 -0.84 -4.13
CA VAL A 80 5.15 -1.33 -2.96
C VAL A 80 5.02 -2.84 -3.06
N GLN A 81 5.22 -3.53 -1.94
CA GLN A 81 5.24 -4.98 -1.87
C GLN A 81 4.39 -5.51 -0.74
N PHE A 82 4.16 -6.82 -0.75
CA PHE A 82 3.45 -7.53 0.30
C PHE A 82 4.03 -7.19 1.69
N GLY A 83 3.15 -6.87 2.63
CA GLY A 83 3.49 -6.52 4.00
C GLY A 83 3.83 -5.04 4.21
N ASP A 84 4.01 -4.24 3.17
CA ASP A 84 4.14 -2.80 3.34
C ASP A 84 2.88 -2.20 3.96
N ARG A 85 3.04 -1.04 4.61
CA ARG A 85 1.91 -0.19 5.00
C ARG A 85 1.91 1.08 4.19
N LEU A 86 0.73 1.49 3.76
CA LEU A 86 0.46 2.74 3.07
C LEU A 86 -0.38 3.63 3.96
N VAL A 87 0.03 4.89 4.10
CA VAL A 87 -0.78 5.91 4.77
C VAL A 87 -1.19 6.96 3.75
N ILE A 88 -2.48 7.00 3.42
CA ILE A 88 -3.07 7.86 2.39
C ILE A 88 -4.17 8.68 3.06
N ASN A 89 -4.07 10.01 3.02
CA ASN A 89 -5.03 10.92 3.66
C ASN A 89 -5.35 10.58 5.14
N GLY A 90 -4.38 10.02 5.87
CA GLY A 90 -4.54 9.63 7.28
C GLY A 90 -5.11 8.22 7.49
N VAL A 91 -5.60 7.54 6.45
CA VAL A 91 -6.07 6.15 6.52
C VAL A 91 -4.89 5.21 6.33
N LYS A 92 -4.81 4.18 7.19
CA LYS A 92 -3.77 3.15 7.15
C LYS A 92 -4.25 1.94 6.36
N TYR A 93 -3.43 1.50 5.42
CA TYR A 93 -3.68 0.34 4.58
C TYR A 93 -2.51 -0.64 4.71
N LYS A 94 -2.82 -1.91 4.99
CA LYS A 94 -1.85 -3.01 4.94
C LYS A 94 -1.88 -3.64 3.56
N VAL A 95 -0.72 -3.79 2.94
CA VAL A 95 -0.61 -4.47 1.64
C VAL A 95 -0.61 -5.98 1.84
N THR A 96 -1.59 -6.65 1.23
CA THR A 96 -1.86 -8.09 1.40
C THR A 96 -1.64 -8.92 0.15
N SER A 97 -1.19 -8.30 -0.95
CA SER A 97 -0.74 -9.02 -2.14
C SER A 97 0.67 -8.63 -2.59
N LYS A 98 1.27 -9.44 -3.46
CA LYS A 98 2.37 -8.99 -4.33
C LYS A 98 1.83 -7.98 -5.36
N GLY A 99 2.72 -7.23 -5.98
CA GLY A 99 2.39 -6.38 -7.13
C GLY A 99 1.81 -7.23 -8.26
N MET A 100 0.64 -6.83 -8.75
CA MET A 100 -0.05 -7.42 -9.88
C MET A 100 0.16 -6.56 -11.13
N TRP A 101 0.13 -7.23 -12.29
CA TRP A 101 0.25 -6.59 -13.60
C TRP A 101 1.51 -5.72 -13.71
N ASP A 102 2.66 -6.24 -13.27
CA ASP A 102 3.97 -5.58 -13.41
C ASP A 102 4.77 -6.05 -14.64
N TYR A 103 4.17 -6.93 -15.45
CA TYR A 103 4.78 -7.52 -16.64
C TYR A 103 4.33 -6.83 -17.94
N PRO A 104 5.16 -6.81 -19.00
CA PRO A 104 4.78 -6.26 -20.30
C PRO A 104 3.50 -6.90 -20.86
N GLN A 105 2.66 -6.10 -21.51
CA GLN A 105 1.46 -6.60 -22.18
C GLN A 105 1.85 -7.62 -23.27
N LEU A 106 1.24 -8.80 -23.24
CA LEU A 106 1.62 -9.92 -24.12
C LEU A 106 1.49 -9.60 -25.61
N MET A 107 0.57 -8.70 -26.00
CA MET A 107 0.30 -8.38 -27.40
C MET A 107 1.08 -7.16 -27.92
N SER A 108 1.46 -6.23 -27.05
CA SER A 108 2.12 -4.97 -27.46
C SER A 108 3.54 -4.81 -26.90
N GLY A 109 3.98 -5.70 -26.01
CA GLY A 109 5.25 -5.58 -25.28
C GLY A 109 5.34 -4.33 -24.41
N THR A 110 4.26 -3.54 -24.31
CA THR A 110 4.29 -2.24 -23.63
C THR A 110 4.24 -2.47 -22.12
N PRO A 111 5.18 -1.88 -21.35
CA PRO A 111 5.13 -1.99 -19.90
C PRO A 111 3.91 -1.23 -19.36
N PRO A 112 3.20 -1.78 -18.38
CA PRO A 112 2.04 -1.13 -17.79
C PRO A 112 2.46 0.12 -17.03
N GLU A 113 1.65 1.18 -17.10
CA GLU A 113 1.92 2.44 -16.40
C GLU A 113 1.80 2.30 -14.87
N PHE A 114 1.03 1.33 -14.39
CA PHE A 114 0.77 1.07 -12.98
C PHE A 114 1.00 -0.40 -12.66
N HIS A 115 1.47 -0.69 -11.45
CA HIS A 115 1.27 -1.98 -10.81
C HIS A 115 0.20 -1.83 -9.75
N TRP A 116 -0.51 -2.90 -9.42
CA TRP A 116 -1.59 -2.85 -8.45
C TRP A 116 -1.32 -3.76 -7.27
N VAL A 117 -1.80 -3.38 -6.10
CA VAL A 117 -1.71 -4.19 -4.88
C VAL A 117 -3.06 -4.25 -4.20
N THR A 118 -3.41 -5.42 -3.66
CA THR A 118 -4.55 -5.55 -2.74
C THR A 118 -4.15 -5.00 -1.38
N VAL A 119 -5.06 -4.23 -0.79
CA VAL A 119 -4.88 -3.67 0.53
C VAL A 119 -6.12 -3.87 1.39
N ASP A 120 -5.88 -3.99 2.69
CA ASP A 120 -6.91 -3.94 3.72
C ASP A 120 -6.72 -2.65 4.51
N ALA A 121 -7.79 -1.86 4.69
CA ALA A 121 -7.71 -0.75 5.63
C ALA A 121 -7.71 -1.28 7.06
N THR A 122 -6.86 -0.68 7.89
CA THR A 122 -6.73 -1.04 9.30
C THR A 122 -7.06 0.19 10.14
N ILE A 123 -8.02 0.05 11.04
CA ILE A 123 -8.18 0.98 12.16
C ILE A 123 -7.13 0.63 13.23
N ASN A 124 -6.47 1.65 13.79
CA ASN A 124 -5.65 1.45 14.99
C ASN A 124 -6.55 1.30 16.20
#